data_AF-A0A961MUQ1-F1
#
_entry.id   AF-A0A961MUQ1-F1
#
_cell.length_a   1.000
_cell.length_b   1.000
_cell.length_c   1.000
_cell.angle_alpha   90.00
_cell.angle_beta   90.00
_cell.angle_gamma   90.00
#
_symmetry.space_group_name_H-M   'P 1'
#
loop_
_entity.id
_entity.type
_entity.pdbx_description
1 polymer ?
#
loop_
_entity_poly.entity_id
_entity_poly.type
_entity_poly.pdbx_seq_one_letter_code
_entity_poly.pdbx_strand_id
1 'polypeptide(L)'
;MSLSRWAALCALGEGVGMAAVALAYGLIDKQLVGGWAIAAAGGFEGLALGSAQALGAFPGQGLRRVRFVLVTVVFALAGYGATSLAGAGTATAEAAGPALWLMALGGAGIGAILGASMGAAQALAVRPALAFWRWSLHSALGWTAGMAVIMVAASLVPPTSGMSGVIALGAIGGGLAGVSVALATWPVLRLCQIDGNRRSVE
;
A
#
# COMPACT_ATOMS: atom_id res chain seq x y z
N MET A 1 -13.06 -11.72 12.62
CA MET A 1 -12.07 -12.06 11.56
C MET A 1 -10.84 -12.67 12.23
N SER A 2 -9.97 -13.42 11.52
CA SER A 2 -8.68 -13.91 12.04
C SER A 2 -7.51 -13.10 11.47
N LEU A 3 -6.33 -13.17 12.12
CA LEU A 3 -5.10 -12.55 11.61
C LEU A 3 -4.73 -13.09 10.22
N SER A 4 -4.83 -14.41 10.00
CA SER A 4 -4.52 -15.05 8.73
C SER A 4 -5.37 -14.48 7.58
N ARG A 5 -6.67 -14.31 7.81
CA ARG A 5 -7.58 -13.72 6.82
C ARG A 5 -7.28 -12.24 6.58
N TRP A 6 -6.92 -11.50 7.64
CA TRP A 6 -6.51 -10.10 7.52
C TRP A 6 -5.23 -9.95 6.69
N ALA A 7 -4.21 -10.76 6.99
CA ALA A 7 -2.95 -10.80 6.25
C ALA A 7 -3.17 -11.19 4.79
N ALA A 8 -4.01 -12.20 4.51
CA ALA A 8 -4.33 -12.59 3.14
C ALA A 8 -5.01 -11.46 2.36
N LEU A 9 -5.96 -10.73 2.97
CA LEU A 9 -6.62 -9.59 2.32
C LEU A 9 -5.63 -8.47 1.99
N CYS A 10 -4.80 -8.06 2.96
CA CYS A 10 -3.80 -7.01 2.72
C CYS A 10 -2.76 -7.46 1.68
N ALA A 11 -2.25 -8.69 1.78
CA ALA A 11 -1.27 -9.24 0.84
C ALA A 11 -1.83 -9.32 -0.59
N LEU A 12 -3.07 -9.77 -0.77
CA LEU A 12 -3.69 -9.83 -2.10
C LEU A 12 -3.96 -8.44 -2.66
N GLY A 13 -4.50 -7.52 -1.86
CA GLY A 13 -4.77 -6.15 -2.28
C GLY A 13 -3.49 -5.43 -2.72
N GLU A 14 -2.45 -5.48 -1.88
CA GLU A 14 -1.17 -4.85 -2.15
C GLU A 14 -0.43 -5.54 -3.32
N GLY A 15 -0.41 -6.87 -3.36
CA GLY A 15 0.24 -7.62 -4.43
C GLY A 15 -0.38 -7.33 -5.80
N VAL A 16 -1.71 -7.25 -5.90
CA VAL A 16 -2.41 -6.86 -7.14
C VAL A 16 -2.12 -5.41 -7.51
N GLY A 17 -2.11 -4.51 -6.53
CA GLY A 17 -1.77 -3.10 -6.76
C GLY A 17 -0.34 -2.93 -7.29
N MET A 18 0.64 -3.56 -6.65
CA MET A 18 2.04 -3.50 -7.06
C MET A 18 2.31 -4.20 -8.39
N ALA A 19 1.55 -5.25 -8.72
CA ALA A 19 1.58 -5.84 -10.06
C ALA A 19 1.14 -4.82 -11.14
N ALA A 20 0.10 -4.04 -10.87
CA ALA A 20 -0.39 -3.01 -11.78
C ALA A 20 0.61 -1.84 -11.92
N VAL A 21 1.23 -1.42 -10.81
CA VAL A 21 2.29 -0.40 -10.82
C VAL A 21 3.52 -0.88 -11.60
N ALA A 22 3.96 -2.12 -11.37
CA ALA A 22 5.05 -2.73 -12.11
C ALA A 22 4.76 -2.82 -13.62
N LEU A 23 3.52 -3.17 -13.99
CA LEU A 23 3.08 -3.14 -15.39
C LEU A 23 3.15 -1.72 -15.96
N ALA A 24 2.69 -0.70 -15.23
CA ALA A 24 2.73 0.68 -15.70
C ALA A 24 4.18 1.14 -15.99
N TYR A 25 5.12 0.87 -15.09
CA TYR A 25 6.54 1.15 -15.35
C TYR A 25 7.07 0.40 -16.57
N GLY A 26 6.73 -0.89 -16.73
CA GLY A 26 7.13 -1.67 -17.91
C GLY A 26 6.53 -1.15 -19.23
N LEU A 27 5.32 -0.58 -19.21
CA LEU A 27 4.71 0.05 -20.37
C LEU A 27 5.34 1.42 -20.69
N ILE A 28 5.74 2.18 -19.66
CA ILE A 28 6.47 3.46 -19.82
C ILE A 28 7.85 3.21 -20.44
N ASP A 29 8.58 2.21 -19.95
CA ASP A 29 9.90 1.83 -20.47
C ASP A 29 9.83 1.46 -21.97
N LYS A 30 8.76 0.79 -22.37
CA LYS A 30 8.44 0.48 -23.77
C LYS A 30 7.84 1.65 -24.56
N GLN A 31 7.71 2.82 -23.96
CA GLN A 31 7.14 4.04 -24.56
C GLN A 31 5.69 3.86 -25.08
N LEU A 32 4.91 2.96 -24.46
CA LEU A 32 3.52 2.69 -24.84
C LEU A 32 2.51 3.61 -24.12
N VAL A 33 2.91 4.16 -22.96
CA VAL A 33 2.12 5.09 -22.15
C VAL A 33 3.02 6.15 -21.52
N GLY A 34 2.44 7.26 -21.05
CA GLY A 34 3.16 8.32 -20.36
C GLY A 34 3.22 8.14 -18.84
N GLY A 35 3.94 9.02 -18.14
CA GLY A 35 4.10 8.99 -16.67
C GLY A 35 2.79 8.99 -15.88
N TRP A 36 1.71 9.55 -16.43
CA TRP A 36 0.36 9.52 -15.84
C TRP A 36 -0.12 8.09 -15.53
N ALA A 37 0.38 7.08 -16.24
CA ALA A 37 0.05 5.68 -15.99
C ALA A 37 0.49 5.21 -14.59
N ILE A 38 1.54 5.80 -14.02
CA ILE A 38 1.98 5.53 -12.64
C ILE A 38 0.91 6.01 -11.65
N ALA A 39 0.38 7.22 -11.84
CA ALA A 39 -0.69 7.74 -11.00
C ALA A 39 -1.96 6.89 -11.13
N ALA A 40 -2.35 6.51 -12.36
CA ALA A 40 -3.51 5.65 -12.59
C ALA A 40 -3.36 4.27 -11.93
N ALA A 41 -2.19 3.64 -12.06
CA ALA A 41 -1.89 2.37 -11.39
C ALA A 41 -1.87 2.51 -9.86
N GLY A 42 -1.36 3.63 -9.34
CA GLY A 42 -1.44 3.98 -7.93
C GLY A 42 -2.88 4.11 -7.42
N GLY A 43 -3.75 4.78 -8.17
CA GLY A 43 -5.18 4.85 -7.84
C GLY A 43 -5.84 3.46 -7.81
N PHE A 44 -5.45 2.58 -8.74
CA PHE A 44 -5.90 1.19 -8.75
C PHE A 44 -5.36 0.39 -7.55
N GLU A 45 -4.10 0.57 -7.18
CA GLU A 45 -3.51 -0.01 -5.96
C GLU A 45 -4.30 0.40 -4.72
N GLY A 46 -4.51 1.70 -4.53
CA GLY A 46 -5.29 2.20 -3.39
C GLY A 46 -6.74 1.67 -3.37
N LEU A 47 -7.34 1.43 -4.53
CA LEU A 47 -8.65 0.80 -4.64
C LEU A 47 -8.60 -0.68 -4.24
N ALA A 48 -7.61 -1.43 -4.73
CA ALA A 48 -7.43 -2.85 -4.43
C ALA A 48 -7.15 -3.08 -2.95
N LEU A 49 -6.14 -2.42 -2.40
CA LEU A 49 -5.79 -2.51 -0.98
C LEU A 49 -6.92 -1.97 -0.10
N GLY A 50 -7.42 -0.77 -0.40
CA GLY A 50 -8.48 -0.13 0.38
C GLY A 50 -9.74 -0.99 0.44
N SER A 51 -10.12 -1.62 -0.67
CA SER A 51 -11.27 -2.52 -0.72
C SER A 51 -11.03 -3.79 0.08
N ALA A 52 -9.86 -4.43 -0.07
CA ALA A 52 -9.50 -5.62 0.69
C ALA A 52 -9.52 -5.36 2.21
N GLN A 53 -8.94 -4.24 2.63
CA GLN A 53 -8.95 -3.81 4.03
C GLN A 53 -10.37 -3.49 4.53
N ALA A 54 -11.16 -2.74 3.75
CA ALA A 54 -12.52 -2.37 4.14
C ALA A 54 -13.45 -3.60 4.26
N LEU A 55 -13.28 -4.60 3.39
CA LEU A 55 -14.03 -5.86 3.46
C LEU A 55 -13.80 -6.59 4.77
N GLY A 56 -12.54 -6.63 5.24
CA GLY A 56 -12.18 -7.26 6.50
C GLY A 56 -12.54 -6.43 7.74
N ALA A 57 -12.32 -5.11 7.68
CA ALA A 57 -12.46 -4.25 8.83
C ALA A 57 -13.92 -3.89 9.16
N PHE A 58 -14.77 -3.75 8.15
CA PHE A 58 -16.11 -3.17 8.29
C PHE A 58 -17.22 -4.07 7.72
N PRO A 59 -17.41 -5.30 8.20
CA PRO A 59 -18.49 -6.18 7.73
C PRO A 59 -19.86 -5.49 7.86
N GLY A 60 -20.61 -5.41 6.75
CA GLY A 60 -21.97 -4.83 6.74
C GLY A 60 -22.06 -3.30 6.84
N GLN A 61 -20.94 -2.57 6.94
CA GLN A 61 -20.95 -1.11 7.18
C GLN A 61 -20.62 -0.34 5.89
N GLY A 62 -21.55 -0.36 4.93
CA GLY A 62 -21.35 0.14 3.55
C GLY A 62 -20.74 1.54 3.45
N LEU A 63 -21.31 2.54 4.12
CA LEU A 63 -20.81 3.92 4.04
C LEU A 63 -19.39 4.08 4.60
N ARG A 64 -19.06 3.36 5.68
CA ARG A 64 -17.70 3.39 6.25
C ARG A 64 -16.69 2.71 5.33
N ARG A 65 -17.07 1.62 4.66
CA ARG A 65 -16.24 1.00 3.63
C ARG A 65 -15.92 1.97 2.52
N VAL A 66 -16.94 2.64 1.96
CA VAL A 66 -16.75 3.60 0.87
C VAL A 66 -15.81 4.73 1.29
N ARG A 67 -16.04 5.35 2.46
CA ARG A 67 -15.18 6.43 2.97
C ARG A 67 -13.73 5.97 3.18
N PHE A 68 -13.54 4.77 3.74
CA PHE A 68 -12.21 4.21 3.95
C PHE A 68 -11.48 3.99 2.60
N VAL A 69 -12.16 3.37 1.64
CA VAL A 69 -11.62 3.10 0.30
C VAL A 69 -11.26 4.41 -0.42
N LEU A 70 -12.16 5.39 -0.41
CA LEU A 70 -11.93 6.68 -1.08
C LEU A 70 -10.70 7.40 -0.52
N VAL A 71 -10.52 7.40 0.81
CA VAL A 71 -9.33 8.00 1.42
C VAL A 71 -8.05 7.28 1.00
N THR A 72 -8.05 5.95 0.98
CA THR A 72 -6.90 5.16 0.52
C THR A 72 -6.57 5.47 -0.95
N VAL A 73 -7.57 5.51 -1.83
CA VAL A 73 -7.41 5.86 -3.25
C VAL A 73 -6.83 7.26 -3.44
N VAL A 74 -7.33 8.26 -2.70
CA VAL A 74 -6.84 9.64 -2.80
C VAL A 74 -5.38 9.74 -2.37
N PHE A 75 -5.00 9.06 -1.28
CA PHE A 75 -3.60 9.05 -0.83
C PHE A 75 -2.68 8.33 -1.81
N ALA A 76 -3.13 7.21 -2.39
CA ALA A 76 -2.37 6.49 -3.39
C ALA A 76 -2.18 7.32 -4.67
N LEU A 77 -3.24 7.96 -5.17
CA LEU A 77 -3.17 8.90 -6.30
C LEU A 77 -2.19 10.05 -6.03
N ALA A 78 -2.25 10.65 -4.83
CA ALA A 78 -1.36 11.74 -4.47
C ALA A 78 0.10 11.29 -4.37
N GLY A 79 0.36 10.14 -3.74
CA GLY A 79 1.70 9.56 -3.60
C GLY A 79 2.32 9.22 -4.96
N TYR A 80 1.62 8.45 -5.78
CA TYR A 80 2.11 8.06 -7.11
C TYR A 80 2.13 9.23 -8.11
N GLY A 81 1.19 10.17 -8.00
CA GLY A 81 1.17 11.39 -8.79
C GLY A 81 2.39 12.28 -8.51
N ALA A 82 2.77 12.44 -7.24
CA ALA A 82 3.99 13.16 -6.88
C ALA A 82 5.26 12.50 -7.46
N THR A 83 5.35 11.18 -7.39
CA THR A 83 6.46 10.40 -8.00
C THR A 83 6.53 10.61 -9.52
N SER A 84 5.38 10.58 -10.20
CA SER A 84 5.31 10.83 -11.64
C SER A 84 5.74 12.25 -12.01
N LEU A 85 5.38 13.26 -11.23
CA LEU A 85 5.78 14.65 -11.46
C LEU A 85 7.28 14.87 -11.22
N ALA A 86 7.86 14.14 -10.27
CA ALA A 86 9.29 14.19 -9.96
C ALA A 86 10.17 13.46 -10.98
N GLY A 87 9.59 12.74 -11.95
CA GLY A 87 10.35 11.89 -12.90
C GLY A 87 11.08 10.73 -12.21
N ALA A 88 10.70 10.39 -10.99
CA ALA A 88 11.33 9.32 -10.23
C ALA A 88 10.95 7.97 -10.87
N GLY A 89 11.96 7.21 -11.30
CA GLY A 89 11.79 5.91 -11.96
C GLY A 89 11.92 5.91 -13.50
N THR A 90 12.25 7.04 -14.12
CA THR A 90 12.53 7.13 -15.57
C THR A 90 14.01 7.37 -15.89
N ALA A 91 14.91 7.09 -14.95
CA ALA A 91 16.35 7.31 -15.13
C ALA A 91 16.94 6.30 -16.14
N THR A 92 17.82 6.78 -17.02
CA THR A 92 18.53 5.97 -18.01
C THR A 92 19.51 5.02 -17.33
N ALA A 93 19.65 3.80 -17.88
CA ALA A 93 20.32 2.64 -17.28
C ALA A 93 21.85 2.75 -17.06
N GLU A 94 22.44 3.94 -17.15
CA GLU A 94 23.90 4.13 -17.17
C GLU A 94 24.53 4.30 -15.77
N ALA A 95 23.74 4.52 -14.71
CA ALA A 95 24.27 4.67 -13.35
C ALA A 95 24.14 3.37 -12.55
N ALA A 96 25.19 3.00 -11.81
CA ALA A 96 25.10 1.98 -10.78
C ALA A 96 23.96 2.36 -9.80
N GLY A 97 22.98 1.46 -9.64
CA GLY A 97 21.84 1.70 -8.76
C GLY A 97 22.25 1.99 -7.32
N PRO A 98 21.42 2.71 -6.54
CA PRO A 98 21.71 2.97 -5.14
C PRO A 98 21.88 1.65 -4.38
N ALA A 99 22.73 1.64 -3.34
CA ALA A 99 22.92 0.46 -2.51
C ALA A 99 21.58 0.01 -1.88
N LEU A 100 21.34 -1.31 -1.78
CA LEU A 100 20.08 -1.86 -1.28
C LEU A 100 19.65 -1.31 0.09
N TRP A 101 20.62 -1.04 0.97
CA TRP A 101 20.34 -0.47 2.29
C TRP A 101 19.84 0.98 2.21
N LEU A 102 20.28 1.76 1.23
CA LEU A 102 19.76 3.12 0.97
C LEU A 102 18.33 3.06 0.46
N MET A 103 18.03 2.12 -0.44
CA MET A 103 16.67 1.89 -0.95
C MET A 103 15.73 1.47 0.17
N ALA A 104 16.18 0.58 1.07
CA ALA A 104 15.43 0.17 2.25
C ALA A 104 15.18 1.34 3.22
N LEU A 105 16.20 2.15 3.53
CA LEU A 105 16.07 3.31 4.42
C LEU A 105 15.17 4.41 3.83
N GLY A 106 15.34 4.72 2.54
CA GLY A 106 14.50 5.67 1.82
C GLY A 106 13.04 5.21 1.80
N GLY A 107 12.81 3.93 1.46
CA GLY A 107 11.49 3.31 1.53
C GLY A 107 10.89 3.37 2.94
N ALA A 108 11.66 3.04 3.97
CA ALA A 108 11.21 3.10 5.37
C ALA A 108 10.78 4.52 5.79
N GLY A 109 11.55 5.54 5.41
CA GLY A 109 11.22 6.95 5.68
C GLY A 109 9.93 7.40 4.99
N ILE A 110 9.80 7.10 3.69
CA ILE A 110 8.58 7.39 2.92
C ILE A 110 7.38 6.66 3.53
N GLY A 111 7.55 5.37 3.83
CA GLY A 111 6.53 4.52 4.44
C GLY A 111 6.04 5.03 5.80
N ALA A 112 6.95 5.54 6.64
CA ALA A 112 6.57 6.13 7.93
C ALA A 112 5.66 7.35 7.74
N ILE A 113 6.03 8.26 6.84
CA ILE A 113 5.31 9.53 6.58
C ILE A 113 3.95 9.25 5.95
N LEU A 114 3.92 8.46 4.87
CA LEU A 114 2.69 8.12 4.17
C LEU A 114 1.79 7.25 5.03
N GLY A 115 2.34 6.28 5.75
CA GLY A 115 1.58 5.42 6.65
C GLY A 115 0.92 6.17 7.80
N ALA A 116 1.64 7.11 8.44
CA ALA A 116 1.08 7.93 9.51
C ALA A 116 -0.05 8.83 9.00
N SER A 117 0.18 9.54 7.90
CA SER A 117 -0.79 10.50 7.32
C SER A 117 -2.03 9.80 6.76
N MET A 118 -1.85 8.72 5.99
CA MET A 118 -2.95 7.91 5.48
C MET A 118 -3.73 7.25 6.63
N GLY A 119 -3.04 6.69 7.62
CA GLY A 119 -3.71 6.11 8.79
C GLY A 119 -4.53 7.15 9.56
N ALA A 120 -4.00 8.35 9.77
CA ALA A 120 -4.75 9.43 10.41
C ALA A 120 -6.02 9.79 9.61
N ALA A 121 -5.91 9.94 8.29
CA ALA A 121 -7.02 10.26 7.40
C ALA A 121 -8.08 9.14 7.38
N GLN A 122 -7.66 7.88 7.29
CA GLN A 122 -8.55 6.72 7.35
C GLN A 122 -9.32 6.69 8.67
N ALA A 123 -8.62 6.85 9.79
CA ALA A 123 -9.24 6.82 11.10
C ALA A 123 -10.24 7.97 11.30
N LEU A 124 -9.96 9.16 10.76
CA LEU A 124 -10.89 10.30 10.73
C LEU A 124 -12.15 9.98 9.92
N ALA A 125 -12.00 9.42 8.73
CA ALA A 125 -13.09 9.17 7.80
C ALA A 125 -14.11 8.12 8.30
N VAL A 126 -13.68 7.20 9.16
CA VAL A 126 -14.54 6.15 9.72
C VAL A 126 -14.83 6.31 11.21
N ARG A 127 -14.58 7.50 11.81
CA ARG A 127 -14.86 7.73 13.23
C ARG A 127 -16.30 7.34 13.59
N PRO A 128 -16.53 6.73 14.77
CA PRO A 128 -15.55 6.35 15.79
C PRO A 128 -14.98 4.92 15.63
N ALA A 129 -15.07 4.27 14.46
CA ALA A 129 -14.76 2.83 14.34
C ALA A 129 -13.27 2.48 14.53
N LEU A 130 -12.35 3.44 14.32
CA LEU A 130 -10.92 3.25 14.52
C LEU A 130 -10.38 4.26 15.53
N ALA A 131 -9.54 3.77 16.44
CA ALA A 131 -8.84 4.63 17.41
C ALA A 131 -7.75 5.44 16.70
N PHE A 132 -7.97 6.76 16.55
CA PHE A 132 -7.13 7.66 15.74
C PHE A 132 -5.62 7.47 15.93
N TRP A 133 -5.11 7.65 17.15
CA TRP A 133 -3.68 7.57 17.43
C TRP A 133 -3.11 6.16 17.22
N ARG A 134 -3.84 5.13 17.66
CA ARG A 134 -3.38 3.75 17.55
C ARG A 134 -3.35 3.31 16.10
N TRP A 135 -4.38 3.63 15.32
CA TRP A 135 -4.44 3.29 13.91
C TRP A 135 -3.34 4.00 13.13
N SER A 136 -3.20 5.32 13.27
CA SER A 136 -2.14 6.09 12.60
C SER A 136 -0.73 5.56 12.91
N LEU A 137 -0.42 5.27 14.18
CA LEU A 137 0.89 4.72 14.57
C LEU A 137 1.15 3.34 13.95
N HIS A 138 0.17 2.43 13.99
CA HIS A 138 0.37 1.08 13.46
C HIS A 138 0.36 1.06 11.93
N SER A 139 -0.38 1.98 11.28
CA SER A 139 -0.27 2.22 9.85
C SER A 139 1.13 2.72 9.49
N ALA A 140 1.71 3.65 10.26
CA ALA A 140 3.08 4.10 10.06
C ALA A 140 4.08 2.93 10.16
N LEU A 141 4.04 2.15 11.24
CA LEU A 141 4.91 0.99 11.42
C LEU A 141 4.78 -0.05 10.29
N GLY A 142 3.54 -0.35 9.91
CA GLY A 142 3.24 -1.29 8.83
C GLY A 142 3.83 -0.83 7.50
N TRP A 143 3.63 0.44 7.14
CA TRP A 143 4.13 1.01 5.90
C TRP A 143 5.62 1.31 5.90
N THR A 144 6.24 1.62 7.04
CA THR A 144 7.70 1.68 7.15
C THR A 144 8.33 0.36 6.69
N ALA A 145 7.84 -0.76 7.22
CA ALA A 145 8.32 -2.07 6.81
C ALA A 145 7.91 -2.39 5.36
N GLY A 146 6.65 -2.15 4.99
CA GLY A 146 6.13 -2.46 3.66
C GLY A 146 6.86 -1.72 2.53
N MET A 147 7.09 -0.41 2.67
CA MET A 147 7.81 0.35 1.65
C MET A 147 9.30 -0.01 1.57
N ALA A 148 9.94 -0.36 2.69
CA ALA A 148 11.30 -0.89 2.64
C ALA A 148 11.35 -2.19 1.81
N VAL A 149 10.38 -3.09 2.02
CA VAL A 149 10.25 -4.34 1.24
C VAL A 149 10.01 -4.06 -0.24
N ILE A 150 9.08 -3.16 -0.57
CA ILE A 150 8.77 -2.79 -1.96
C ILE A 150 10.00 -2.21 -2.65
N MET A 151 10.71 -1.29 -2.01
CA MET A 151 11.90 -0.64 -2.60
C MET A 151 13.06 -1.63 -2.81
N VAL A 152 13.26 -2.55 -1.85
CA VAL A 152 14.24 -3.63 -2.02
C VAL A 152 13.83 -4.55 -3.16
N ALA A 153 12.57 -4.99 -3.21
CA ALA A 153 12.06 -5.85 -4.29
C ALA A 153 12.23 -5.19 -5.67
N ALA A 154 11.91 -3.91 -5.80
CA ALA A 154 12.11 -3.14 -7.02
C ALA A 154 13.60 -3.06 -7.42
N SER A 155 14.49 -2.93 -6.45
CA SER A 155 15.94 -2.87 -6.67
C SER A 155 16.56 -4.22 -7.05
N LEU A 156 15.85 -5.32 -6.82
CA LEU A 156 16.30 -6.67 -7.16
C LEU A 156 15.92 -7.08 -8.58
N VAL A 157 15.15 -6.27 -9.33
CA VAL A 157 14.77 -6.57 -10.72
C VAL A 157 16.01 -6.60 -11.61
N PRO A 158 16.38 -7.75 -12.21
CA PRO A 158 17.49 -7.76 -13.17
C PRO A 158 17.18 -6.94 -14.43
N PRO A 159 18.16 -6.26 -15.05
CA PRO A 159 17.96 -5.50 -16.29
C PRO A 159 17.45 -6.34 -17.47
N THR A 160 17.71 -7.65 -17.45
CA THR A 160 17.29 -8.61 -18.47
C THR A 160 15.88 -9.17 -18.24
N SER A 161 15.17 -8.70 -17.21
CA SER A 161 13.85 -9.21 -16.87
C SER A 161 12.83 -8.87 -17.94
N GLY A 162 12.13 -9.88 -18.43
CA GLY A 162 10.90 -9.66 -19.19
C GLY A 162 9.82 -9.02 -18.31
N MET A 163 8.83 -8.39 -18.95
CA MET A 163 7.71 -7.71 -18.29
C MET A 163 6.98 -8.59 -17.27
N SER A 164 6.83 -9.89 -17.55
CA SER A 164 6.25 -10.86 -16.62
C SER A 164 7.06 -11.03 -15.34
N GLY A 165 8.39 -11.00 -15.42
CA GLY A 165 9.28 -11.08 -14.26
C GLY A 165 9.18 -9.85 -13.37
N VAL A 166 9.10 -8.65 -13.98
CA VAL A 166 8.91 -7.38 -13.25
C VAL A 166 7.55 -7.38 -12.53
N ILE A 167 6.48 -7.79 -13.22
CA ILE A 167 5.14 -7.89 -12.64
C ILE A 167 5.10 -8.91 -11.49
N ALA A 168 5.72 -10.09 -11.68
CA ALA A 168 5.76 -11.12 -10.65
C ALA A 168 6.52 -10.65 -9.40
N LEU A 169 7.69 -10.02 -9.57
CA LEU A 169 8.46 -9.51 -8.44
C LEU A 169 7.76 -8.35 -7.73
N GLY A 170 7.09 -7.47 -8.50
CA GLY A 170 6.22 -6.44 -7.94
C GLY A 170 5.08 -7.03 -7.12
N ALA A 171 4.40 -8.05 -7.62
CA ALA A 171 3.33 -8.75 -6.91
C ALA A 171 3.81 -9.41 -5.61
N ILE A 172 4.99 -10.05 -5.64
CA ILE A 172 5.61 -10.68 -4.46
C ILE A 172 5.99 -9.61 -3.43
N GLY A 173 6.68 -8.55 -3.85
CA GLY A 173 7.08 -7.44 -2.98
C GLY A 173 5.88 -6.76 -2.34
N GLY A 174 4.83 -6.50 -3.13
CA GLY A 174 3.55 -6.00 -2.63
C GLY A 174 2.88 -6.96 -1.65
N GLY A 175 2.81 -8.25 -1.97
CA GLY A 175 2.24 -9.24 -1.06
C GLY A 175 2.92 -9.26 0.31
N LEU A 176 4.26 -9.23 0.33
CA LEU A 176 5.05 -9.16 1.57
C LEU A 176 4.81 -7.84 2.33
N ALA A 177 4.72 -6.71 1.63
CA ALA A 177 4.39 -5.43 2.23
C ALA A 177 2.98 -5.43 2.85
N GLY A 178 2.00 -6.02 2.16
CA GLY A 178 0.64 -6.20 2.68
C GLY A 178 0.62 -7.05 3.96
N VAL A 179 1.46 -8.07 4.06
CA VAL A 179 1.64 -8.83 5.32
C VAL A 179 2.21 -7.95 6.42
N SER A 180 3.22 -7.11 6.16
CA SER A 180 3.76 -6.18 7.15
C SER A 180 2.70 -5.21 7.68
N VAL A 181 1.90 -4.63 6.79
CA VAL A 181 0.78 -3.75 7.15
C VAL A 181 -0.25 -4.51 7.99
N ALA A 182 -0.57 -5.75 7.61
CA ALA A 182 -1.53 -6.56 8.35
C ALA A 182 -1.06 -6.89 9.76
N LEU A 183 0.19 -7.32 9.93
CA LEU A 183 0.76 -7.65 11.24
C LEU A 183 0.78 -6.44 12.16
N ALA A 184 1.17 -5.27 11.64
CA ALA A 184 1.19 -4.04 12.41
C ALA A 184 -0.22 -3.58 12.79
N THR A 185 -1.18 -3.59 11.87
CA THR A 185 -2.54 -3.03 12.11
C THR A 185 -3.48 -3.97 12.86
N TRP A 186 -3.22 -5.28 12.84
CA TRP A 186 -4.09 -6.30 13.42
C TRP A 186 -4.45 -6.08 14.90
N PRO A 187 -3.51 -5.75 15.82
CA PRO A 187 -3.83 -5.55 17.23
C PRO A 187 -4.86 -4.45 17.45
N VAL A 188 -4.80 -3.38 16.66
CA VAL A 188 -5.75 -2.25 16.74
C VAL A 188 -7.10 -2.66 16.18
N LEU A 189 -7.12 -3.28 15.01
CA LEU A 189 -8.37 -3.73 14.38
C LEU A 189 -9.14 -4.71 15.26
N ARG A 190 -8.44 -5.68 15.85
CA ARG A 190 -9.04 -6.68 16.75
C ARG A 190 -9.73 -6.02 17.94
N LEU A 191 -9.11 -5.02 18.56
CA LEU A 191 -9.69 -4.31 19.70
C LEU A 191 -10.94 -3.51 19.31
N CYS A 192 -10.87 -2.78 18.18
CA CYS A 192 -12.04 -2.05 17.67
C CYS A 192 -13.22 -2.97 17.33
N GLN A 193 -12.97 -4.19 16.82
CA GLN A 193 -14.02 -5.18 16.57
C GLN A 193 -14.66 -5.70 17.87
N ILE A 194 -13.88 -5.90 18.93
CA ILE A 194 -14.40 -6.31 20.24
C ILE A 194 -15.29 -5.22 20.83
N ASP A 195 -14.84 -3.97 20.80
CA ASP A 195 -15.59 -2.83 21.35
C ASP A 195 -16.88 -2.56 20.57
N GLY A 196 -16.85 -2.70 19.25
CA GLY A 196 -18.04 -2.55 18.39
C GLY A 196 -19.12 -3.58 18.70
N ASN A 197 -18.74 -4.85 18.94
CA ASN A 197 -19.68 -5.91 19.31
C ASN A 197 -20.32 -5.68 20.68
N ARG A 198 -19.61 -5.06 21.65
CA ARG A 198 -20.20 -4.75 22.96
C ARG A 198 -21.31 -3.72 22.86
N ARG A 199 -21.10 -2.65 22.07
CA ARG A 199 -22.09 -1.57 21.90
C ARG A 199 -23.34 -1.97 21.11
N SER A 200 -23.33 -3.10 20.41
CA SER A 200 -24.51 -3.58 19.67
C SER A 200 -25.42 -4.50 20.49
N VAL A 201 -25.01 -4.88 21.71
CA VAL A 201 -25.75 -5.78 22.60
C VAL A 201 -26.45 -4.99 23.73
N GLU A 202 -26.09 -3.72 23.92
CA GLU A 202 -26.76 -2.74 24.79
C GLU A 202 -27.83 -1.98 24.01
#